data_AF-A0A137PJ21-F1
#
_entry.id   AF-A0A137PJ21-F1
#
_cell.length_a   1.000
_cell.length_b   1.000
_cell.length_c   1.000
_cell.angle_alpha   90.00
_cell.angle_beta   90.00
_cell.angle_gamma   90.00
#
_symmetry.space_group_name_H-M   'P 1'
#
loop_
_entity.id
_entity.type
_entity.pdbx_description
1 polymer ?
#
loop_
_entity_poly.entity_id
_entity_poly.type
_entity_poly.pdbx_seq_one_letter_code
_entity_poly.pdbx_strand_id
1 'polypeptide(L)'
;MKFVPQLNGIVLSHSNSKPLQQNGKILFDCPFINFWVNASFLIWRPVIGSTLEGTVSLQSSDHLGLLVFNTFNVSIPASNIPKNKYKWKRNSEDAFTSGEWVSTDDDQPIGNTNTITFKILEFSAAFDMLTITGSLDY
;
A
#
# COMPACT_ATOMS: atom_id res chain seq x y z
N MET A 1 -7.92 -3.69 -9.55
CA MET A 1 -7.47 -4.12 -8.21
C MET A 1 -8.21 -3.27 -7.20
N LYS A 2 -9.12 -3.86 -6.41
CA LYS A 2 -9.87 -3.15 -5.36
C LYS A 2 -9.73 -3.89 -4.05
N PHE A 3 -9.76 -3.16 -2.94
CA PHE A 3 -9.90 -3.77 -1.62
C PHE A 3 -11.32 -4.30 -1.47
N VAL A 4 -11.44 -5.57 -1.05
CA VAL A 4 -12.71 -6.24 -0.82
C VAL A 4 -12.80 -6.58 0.66
N PRO A 5 -13.67 -5.89 1.44
CA PRO A 5 -13.77 -6.10 2.89
C PRO A 5 -14.07 -7.55 3.27
N GLN A 6 -14.91 -8.25 2.50
CA GLN A 6 -15.29 -9.65 2.74
C GLN A 6 -14.10 -10.62 2.62
N LEU A 7 -13.08 -10.23 1.83
CA LEU A 7 -11.87 -11.01 1.62
C LEU A 7 -10.69 -10.48 2.45
N ASN A 8 -10.90 -9.37 3.17
CA ASN A 8 -9.89 -8.63 3.92
C ASN A 8 -8.58 -8.43 3.13
N GLY A 9 -8.68 -8.02 1.86
CA GLY A 9 -7.52 -7.91 1.00
C GLY A 9 -7.84 -7.35 -0.38
N ILE A 10 -6.80 -7.22 -1.19
CA ILE A 10 -6.90 -6.70 -2.55
C ILE A 10 -6.94 -7.87 -3.52
N VAL A 11 -7.99 -7.92 -4.34
CA VAL A 11 -8.08 -8.90 -5.42
C VAL A 11 -7.11 -8.48 -6.54
N LEU A 12 -6.11 -9.32 -6.77
CA LEU A 12 -5.12 -9.16 -7.83
C LEU A 12 -5.61 -9.77 -9.15
N SER A 13 -6.14 -10.98 -9.08
CA SER A 13 -6.60 -11.73 -10.25
C SER A 13 -7.69 -12.74 -9.86
N HIS A 14 -8.37 -13.29 -10.86
CA HIS A 14 -9.34 -14.37 -10.70
C HIS A 14 -9.08 -15.45 -11.74
N SER A 15 -9.45 -16.68 -11.42
CA SER A 15 -9.31 -17.85 -12.29
C SER A 15 -10.42 -18.85 -12.02
N ASN A 16 -10.57 -19.85 -12.89
CA ASN A 16 -11.53 -20.94 -12.74
C ASN A 16 -12.98 -20.49 -12.54
N SER A 17 -13.41 -19.41 -13.21
CA SER A 17 -14.80 -18.97 -13.18
C SER A 17 -15.70 -19.99 -13.86
N LYS A 18 -16.58 -20.62 -13.08
CA LYS A 18 -17.52 -21.63 -13.56
C LYS A 18 -18.92 -21.33 -13.03
N PRO A 19 -19.94 -21.33 -13.89
CA PRO A 19 -21.31 -21.27 -13.41
C PRO A 19 -21.59 -22.53 -12.59
N LEU A 20 -22.23 -22.36 -11.43
CA LEU A 20 -22.64 -23.48 -10.57
C LEU A 20 -23.93 -24.14 -11.08
N GLN A 21 -24.60 -23.52 -12.05
CA GLN A 21 -25.90 -23.90 -12.56
C GLN A 21 -25.89 -23.85 -14.08
N GLN A 22 -26.61 -24.79 -14.72
CA GLN A 22 -26.74 -24.81 -16.18
C GLN A 22 -27.68 -23.72 -16.71
N ASN A 23 -28.63 -23.28 -15.89
CA ASN A 23 -29.64 -22.29 -16.25
C ASN A 23 -29.64 -21.16 -15.23
N GLY A 24 -29.75 -19.92 -15.70
CA GLY A 24 -30.02 -18.77 -14.85
C GLY A 24 -31.51 -18.49 -14.69
N LYS A 25 -31.84 -17.71 -13.67
CA LYS A 25 -33.22 -17.34 -13.33
C LYS A 25 -33.45 -15.87 -13.64
N ILE A 26 -34.55 -15.58 -14.33
CA ILE A 26 -35.10 -14.23 -14.43
C ILE A 26 -35.99 -14.03 -13.20
N LEU A 27 -35.78 -12.93 -12.47
CA LEU A 27 -36.47 -12.67 -11.21
C LEU A 27 -37.47 -11.52 -11.41
N PHE A 28 -38.76 -11.82 -11.20
CA PHE A 28 -39.86 -10.86 -11.34
C PHE A 28 -39.88 -10.23 -12.74
N ASP A 29 -40.12 -8.92 -12.81
CA ASP A 29 -40.18 -8.15 -14.05
C ASP A 29 -38.80 -7.63 -14.49
N CYS A 30 -37.72 -8.13 -13.87
CA CYS A 30 -36.37 -7.69 -14.16
C CYS A 30 -35.75 -8.58 -15.24
N PRO A 31 -35.42 -8.08 -16.45
CA PRO A 31 -34.98 -8.90 -17.59
C PRO A 31 -33.54 -9.45 -17.44
N PHE A 32 -32.93 -9.35 -16.26
CA PHE A 32 -31.59 -9.84 -15.99
C PHE A 32 -31.60 -11.30 -15.52
N ILE A 33 -30.67 -12.09 -16.07
CA ILE A 33 -30.49 -13.49 -15.73
C ILE A 33 -29.53 -13.58 -14.53
N ASN A 34 -30.03 -14.13 -13.41
CA ASN A 34 -29.28 -14.33 -12.19
C ASN A 34 -28.84 -15.80 -12.07
N PHE A 35 -27.56 -16.03 -11.80
CA PHE A 35 -27.00 -17.37 -11.54
C PHE A 35 -25.79 -17.27 -10.63
N TRP A 36 -25.49 -18.36 -9.93
CA TRP A 36 -24.33 -18.45 -9.06
C TRP A 36 -23.09 -18.85 -9.85
N VAL A 37 -21.97 -18.21 -9.53
CA VAL A 37 -20.66 -18.48 -10.11
C VAL A 37 -19.69 -18.84 -9.00
N ASN A 38 -18.88 -19.85 -9.21
CA ASN A 38 -17.71 -20.13 -8.40
C ASN A 38 -16.47 -19.63 -9.14
N ALA A 39 -15.57 -18.95 -8.44
CA ALA A 39 -14.31 -18.47 -8.98
C ALA A 39 -13.23 -18.51 -7.90
N SER A 40 -12.00 -18.76 -8.31
CA SER A 40 -10.82 -18.66 -7.45
C SER A 40 -10.23 -17.25 -7.58
N PHE A 41 -9.87 -16.62 -6.47
CA PHE A 41 -9.27 -15.29 -6.46
C PHE A 41 -7.87 -15.33 -5.87
N LEU A 42 -6.93 -14.67 -6.55
CA LEU A 42 -5.62 -14.36 -5.98
C LEU A 42 -5.75 -13.05 -5.21
N ILE A 43 -5.54 -13.12 -3.89
CA ILE A 43 -5.74 -11.99 -2.97
C ILE A 43 -4.40 -11.63 -2.35
N TRP A 44 -4.02 -10.35 -2.44
CA TRP A 44 -2.95 -9.81 -1.64
C TRP A 44 -3.50 -9.31 -0.30
N ARG A 45 -3.03 -9.93 0.77
CA ARG A 45 -3.46 -9.65 2.14
C ARG A 45 -2.24 -9.40 3.03
N PRO A 46 -1.71 -8.16 3.06
CA PRO A 46 -0.67 -7.80 4.01
C PRO A 46 -1.20 -7.87 5.46
N VAL A 47 -0.31 -8.15 6.42
CA VAL A 47 -0.68 -8.35 7.83
C VAL A 47 -0.07 -7.24 8.68
N ILE A 48 -0.84 -6.66 9.60
CA ILE A 48 -0.33 -5.68 10.56
C ILE A 48 0.81 -6.30 11.37
N GLY A 49 1.90 -5.55 11.53
CA GLY A 49 3.11 -6.01 12.21
C GLY A 49 4.09 -6.78 11.34
N SER A 50 3.71 -7.17 10.10
CA SER A 50 4.65 -7.73 9.13
C SER A 50 5.56 -6.64 8.56
N THR A 51 6.73 -7.05 8.07
CA THR A 51 7.67 -6.19 7.36
C THR A 51 7.47 -6.31 5.86
N LEU A 52 7.46 -5.17 5.16
CA LEU A 52 7.44 -5.11 3.71
C LEU A 52 8.57 -4.21 3.21
N GLU A 53 8.97 -4.45 1.97
CA GLU A 53 9.89 -3.59 1.24
C GLU A 53 9.09 -2.69 0.30
N GLY A 54 9.41 -1.40 0.30
CA GLY A 54 8.83 -0.41 -0.61
C GLY A 54 9.91 0.48 -1.20
N THR A 55 9.65 0.97 -2.40
CA THR A 55 10.52 1.95 -3.07
C THR A 55 10.06 3.36 -2.71
N VAL A 56 10.99 4.23 -2.35
CA VAL A 56 10.71 5.65 -2.05
C VAL A 56 10.18 6.33 -3.30
N SER A 57 8.98 6.90 -3.21
CA SER A 57 8.33 7.64 -4.30
C SER A 57 8.30 9.15 -4.04
N LEU A 58 8.13 9.55 -2.77
CA LEU A 58 8.05 10.95 -2.35
C LEU A 58 8.72 11.12 -0.98
N GLN A 59 9.45 12.22 -0.81
CA GLN A 59 10.01 12.62 0.48
C GLN A 59 9.54 14.03 0.85
N SER A 60 9.11 14.21 2.10
CA SER A 60 8.79 15.51 2.67
C SER A 60 9.25 15.55 4.13
N SER A 61 9.29 16.75 4.73
CA SER A 61 9.61 16.90 6.16
C SER A 61 8.63 16.20 7.09
N ASP A 62 7.40 15.96 6.62
CA ASP A 62 6.29 15.50 7.47
C ASP A 62 6.01 14.00 7.29
N HIS A 63 6.35 13.45 6.13
CA HIS A 63 6.15 12.03 5.82
C HIS A 63 7.05 11.55 4.68
N LEU A 64 7.26 10.24 4.65
CA LEU A 64 7.90 9.50 3.58
C LEU A 64 6.86 8.68 2.83
N GLY A 65 6.73 8.91 1.52
CA GLY A 65 5.89 8.14 0.62
C GLY A 65 6.67 7.02 -0.04
N LEU A 66 6.13 5.80 0.03
CA LEU A 66 6.70 4.62 -0.63
C LEU A 66 5.66 3.89 -1.47
N LEU A 67 6.15 3.07 -2.39
CA LEU A 67 5.34 2.16 -3.19
C LEU A 67 5.80 0.72 -2.97
N VAL A 68 4.88 -0.13 -2.54
CA VAL A 68 5.09 -1.59 -2.50
C VAL A 68 4.71 -2.17 -3.86
N PHE A 69 5.59 -3.00 -4.43
CA PHE A 69 5.46 -3.55 -5.79
C PHE A 69 5.18 -2.48 -6.86
N ASN A 70 5.67 -1.25 -6.63
CA ASN A 70 5.40 -0.09 -7.49
C ASN A 70 3.90 0.17 -7.73
N THR A 71 3.02 -0.30 -6.82
CA THR A 71 1.56 -0.32 -7.00
C THR A 71 0.82 0.22 -5.79
N PHE A 72 1.20 -0.19 -4.57
CA PHE A 72 0.47 0.14 -3.36
C PHE A 72 1.11 1.29 -2.60
N ASN A 73 0.31 2.32 -2.32
CA ASN A 73 0.77 3.51 -1.60
C ASN A 73 1.02 3.20 -0.13
N VAL A 74 2.20 3.59 0.34
CA VAL A 74 2.60 3.55 1.73
C VAL A 74 2.96 4.94 2.17
N SER A 75 2.50 5.33 3.36
CA SER A 75 2.92 6.55 4.03
C SER A 75 3.55 6.21 5.36
N ILE A 76 4.75 6.73 5.60
CA ILE A 76 5.42 6.66 6.91
C ILE A 76 5.46 8.09 7.45
N PRO A 77 4.60 8.43 8.42
CA PRO A 77 4.63 9.73 9.08
C PRO A 77 5.98 9.98 9.74
N ALA A 78 6.44 11.23 9.80
CA ALA A 78 7.68 11.61 10.46
C ALA A 78 7.71 11.25 11.96
N SER A 79 6.55 11.07 12.61
CA SER A 79 6.45 10.57 13.98
C SER A 79 6.94 9.12 14.12
N ASN A 80 6.88 8.33 13.04
CA ASN A 80 7.24 6.92 13.00
C ASN A 80 8.62 6.70 12.35
N ILE A 81 9.36 7.79 12.12
CA ILE A 81 10.74 7.76 11.65
C ILE A 81 11.66 7.98 12.86
N PRO A 82 12.60 7.05 13.14
CA PRO A 82 13.50 7.17 14.28
C PRO A 82 14.37 8.41 14.18
N LYS A 83 14.09 9.42 15.01
CA LYS A 83 14.84 10.70 15.05
C LYS A 83 16.29 10.53 15.53
N ASN A 84 16.58 9.45 16.22
CA ASN A 84 17.94 9.07 16.60
C ASN A 84 18.76 8.58 15.40
N LYS A 85 18.12 8.04 14.36
CA LYS A 85 18.80 7.48 13.18
C LYS A 85 18.70 8.37 11.96
N TYR A 86 17.63 9.15 11.81
CA TYR A 86 17.38 9.94 10.61
C TYR A 86 17.01 11.39 10.93
N LYS A 87 17.47 12.31 10.08
CA LYS A 87 17.17 13.73 10.13
C LYS A 87 16.76 14.25 8.75
N TRP A 88 15.88 15.24 8.72
CA TRP A 88 15.50 15.93 7.48
C TRP A 88 16.56 16.95 7.09
N LYS A 89 17.13 16.82 5.90
CA LYS A 89 18.08 17.75 5.32
C LYS A 89 17.40 18.52 4.19
N ARG A 90 17.36 19.84 4.30
CA ARG A 90 16.82 20.72 3.25
C ARG A 90 17.91 21.00 2.21
N ASN A 91 17.54 20.96 0.93
CA ASN A 91 18.46 21.37 -0.13
C ASN A 91 18.50 22.89 -0.22
N SER A 92 19.71 23.46 -0.23
CA SER A 92 19.95 24.90 -0.15
C SER A 92 19.76 25.65 -1.48
N GLU A 93 19.58 24.93 -2.60
CA GLU A 93 19.60 25.53 -3.94
C GLU A 93 18.20 25.72 -4.58
N ASP A 94 17.16 25.00 -4.14
CA ASP A 94 15.82 25.12 -4.74
C ASP A 94 14.67 25.15 -3.70
N ALA A 95 13.99 26.30 -3.68
CA ALA A 95 12.73 26.71 -3.05
C ALA A 95 11.99 25.70 -2.14
N PHE A 96 11.87 26.06 -0.86
CA PHE A 96 10.83 25.75 0.15
C PHE A 96 10.34 24.31 0.41
N THR A 97 10.45 23.35 -0.51
CA THR A 97 9.86 22.00 -0.41
C THR A 97 10.80 20.86 -0.78
N SER A 98 12.00 21.12 -1.30
CA SER A 98 12.95 20.06 -1.68
C SER A 98 13.90 19.70 -0.53
N GLY A 99 13.93 18.42 -0.17
CA GLY A 99 14.80 17.89 0.87
C GLY A 99 14.79 16.36 0.89
N GLU A 100 15.70 15.81 1.68
CA GLU A 100 15.94 14.38 1.78
C GLU A 100 16.05 13.96 3.25
N TRP A 101 15.53 12.79 3.57
CA TRP A 101 15.81 12.15 4.85
C TRP A 101 17.19 11.49 4.77
N VAL A 102 18.09 11.86 5.68
CA VAL A 102 19.46 11.34 5.75
C VAL A 102 19.74 10.70 7.10
N SER A 103 20.65 9.74 7.13
CA SER A 103 21.16 9.15 8.36
C SER A 103 21.87 10.20 9.22
N THR A 104 21.65 10.17 10.53
CA THR A 104 22.31 11.10 11.48
C THR A 104 23.80 10.85 11.59
N ASP A 105 24.24 9.60 11.38
CA ASP A 105 25.64 9.18 11.57
C ASP A 105 26.52 9.51 10.35
N ASP A 106 26.06 9.15 9.15
CA ASP A 106 26.88 9.18 7.92
C ASP A 106 26.37 10.16 6.84
N ASP A 107 25.29 10.91 7.12
CA ASP A 107 24.63 11.82 6.16
C ASP A 107 24.19 11.15 4.83
N GLN A 108 24.10 9.82 4.80
CA GLN A 108 23.64 9.04 3.65
C GLN A 108 22.11 9.13 3.50
N PRO A 109 21.58 9.20 2.27
CA PRO A 109 20.14 9.25 2.04
C PRO A 109 19.43 7.97 2.52
N ILE A 110 18.19 8.12 2.95
CA ILE A 110 17.38 7.00 3.42
C ILE A 110 17.10 6.03 2.27
N GLY A 111 17.49 4.77 2.45
CA GLY A 111 17.40 3.75 1.40
C GLY A 111 18.48 3.94 0.33
N ASN A 112 19.69 3.43 0.60
CA ASN A 112 20.85 3.46 -0.33
C ASN A 112 20.51 3.00 -1.77
N THR A 113 19.49 2.17 -1.94
CA THR A 113 18.99 1.61 -3.22
C THR A 113 17.59 2.10 -3.60
N ASN A 114 17.13 3.23 -3.05
CA ASN A 114 15.74 3.70 -3.06
C ASN A 114 14.72 2.72 -2.44
N THR A 115 15.16 1.60 -1.87
CA THR A 115 14.28 0.64 -1.20
C THR A 115 14.46 0.69 0.31
N ILE A 116 13.33 0.56 1.01
CA ILE A 116 13.27 0.65 2.46
C ILE A 116 12.37 -0.47 2.98
N THR A 117 12.84 -1.16 4.02
CA THR A 117 12.04 -2.13 4.77
C THR A 117 11.33 -1.44 5.92
N PHE A 118 10.00 -1.50 5.94
CA PHE A 118 9.16 -0.88 6.97
C PHE A 118 8.20 -1.91 7.58
N LYS A 119 7.75 -1.63 8.81
CA LYS A 119 6.74 -2.44 9.49
C LYS A 119 5.36 -1.85 9.26
N ILE A 120 4.38 -2.69 8.95
CA ILE A 120 3.00 -2.26 8.76
C ILE A 120 2.36 -1.97 10.12
N LEU A 121 1.76 -0.78 10.27
CA LEU A 121 0.98 -0.41 11.47
C LEU A 121 -0.52 -0.48 11.21
N GLU A 122 -0.97 0.08 10.10
CA GLU A 122 -2.40 0.25 9.83
C GLU A 122 -2.70 0.23 8.32
N PHE A 123 -3.94 -0.12 7.99
CA PHE A 123 -4.51 0.00 6.66
C PHE A 123 -5.61 1.05 6.65
N SER A 124 -5.54 2.00 5.73
CA SER A 124 -6.61 2.94 5.44
C SER A 124 -7.15 2.67 4.04
N ALA A 125 -8.42 2.28 3.96
CA ALA A 125 -9.13 2.12 2.69
C ALA A 125 -10.07 3.30 2.49
N ALA A 126 -9.75 4.19 1.57
CA ALA A 126 -10.54 5.38 1.25
C ALA A 126 -10.61 5.58 -0.27
N PHE A 127 -11.77 5.99 -0.78
CA PHE A 127 -11.98 6.33 -2.20
C PHE A 127 -11.43 5.28 -3.20
N ASP A 128 -11.76 4.00 -3.00
CA ASP A 128 -11.27 2.86 -3.80
C ASP A 128 -9.73 2.64 -3.77
N MET A 129 -8.98 3.37 -2.94
CA MET A 129 -7.56 3.19 -2.72
C MET A 129 -7.26 2.58 -1.35
N LEU A 130 -6.28 1.67 -1.32
CA LEU A 130 -5.66 1.21 -0.08
C LEU A 130 -4.36 1.97 0.13
N THR A 131 -4.25 2.62 1.28
CA THR A 131 -3.02 3.24 1.77
C THR A 131 -2.56 2.49 3.01
N ILE A 132 -1.27 2.21 3.07
CA ILE A 132 -0.64 1.51 4.19
C ILE A 132 0.10 2.53 5.04
N THR A 133 -0.14 2.55 6.34
CA THR A 133 0.64 3.35 7.29
C THR A 133 1.76 2.47 7.84
N GLY A 134 3.01 2.90 7.66
CA GLY A 134 4.20 2.17 8.10
C GLY A 134 4.95 2.84 9.25
N SER A 135 5.92 2.09 9.79
CA SER A 135 6.91 2.58 10.76
C SER A 135 8.32 2.07 10.41
N LEU A 136 9.32 2.91 10.71
CA LEU A 136 10.74 2.55 10.67
C LEU A 136 11.34 2.37 12.07
N ASP A 137 10.56 2.67 13.13
CA ASP A 137 10.93 2.31 14.50
C ASP A 137 10.74 0.81 14.71
N TYR A 138 11.85 0.11 14.94
CA TYR A 138 11.96 -1.31 15.25
C TYR A 138 12.55 -1.50 16.64
#